data_AF-A0A517SES6-F1
#
_entry.id   AF-A0A517SES6-F1
#
_cell.length_a   1.000
_cell.length_b   1.000
_cell.length_c   1.000
_cell.angle_alpha   90.00
_cell.angle_beta   90.00
_cell.angle_gamma   90.00
#
_symmetry.space_group_name_H-M   'P 1'
#
loop_
_entity.id
_entity.type
_entity.pdbx_description
1 polymer ?
#
loop_
_entity_poly.entity_id
_entity_poly.type
_entity_poly.pdbx_seq_one_letter_code
_entity_poly.pdbx_strand_id
1 'polypeptide(L)'
;MRFKAQRPHIYAVTRNFFDRDKIIRRLTAAKARIYMRIGALVRKIAQNSMKPYRRKKVSELTDEQRQLYRIRARELQPRDARGRLMPMPPEQKARVRNELRSLRPLHTEPEPGKPPRVGLGLLQQHIYFSADPDRDAVVIGPINLPGLKAAEALEYGGEVRKFNPFAGRTVTYRFRAFPYMRPALDKAQGRYVDLFRDALALSRV
;
A
#
# COMPACT_ATOMS: atom_id res chain seq x y z
N MET A 1 5.94 18.43 -69.66
CA MET A 1 5.07 17.34 -69.17
C MET A 1 5.53 16.90 -67.79
N ARG A 2 4.76 17.16 -66.73
CA ARG A 2 4.95 16.56 -65.39
C ARG A 2 3.58 16.10 -64.91
N PHE A 3 3.40 14.78 -64.81
CA PHE A 3 2.18 14.17 -64.31
C PHE A 3 1.98 14.52 -62.83
N LYS A 4 0.93 15.29 -62.52
CA LYS A 4 0.42 15.40 -61.15
C LYS A 4 -0.28 14.08 -60.82
N ALA A 5 0.36 13.25 -60.01
CA ALA A 5 -0.27 12.06 -59.45
C ALA A 5 -1.39 12.50 -58.48
N GLN A 6 -2.63 12.49 -58.97
CA GLN A 6 -3.83 12.63 -58.15
C GLN A 6 -3.98 11.33 -57.35
N ARG A 7 -3.58 11.35 -56.08
CA ARG A 7 -3.81 10.21 -55.18
C ARG A 7 -5.32 10.07 -54.98
N PRO A 8 -5.94 8.90 -55.23
CA PRO A 8 -7.37 8.74 -55.05
C PRO A 8 -7.71 8.86 -53.56
N HIS A 9 -8.59 9.80 -53.24
CA HIS A 9 -9.10 10.07 -51.90
C HIS A 9 -10.08 8.97 -51.47
N ILE A 10 -9.58 7.79 -51.10
CA ILE A 10 -10.42 6.65 -50.65
C ILE A 10 -11.01 6.90 -49.24
N TYR A 11 -10.61 7.96 -48.52
CA TYR A 11 -11.06 8.24 -47.14
C TYR A 11 -12.23 9.25 -47.01
N ALA A 12 -12.98 9.53 -48.08
CA ALA A 12 -14.02 10.57 -48.06
C ALA A 12 -15.45 10.06 -47.74
N VAL A 13 -15.63 8.87 -47.16
CA VAL A 13 -16.97 8.35 -46.80
C VAL A 13 -17.37 8.65 -45.34
N THR A 14 -16.44 9.07 -44.45
CA THR A 14 -16.69 9.01 -42.99
C THR A 14 -16.56 10.34 -42.23
N ARG A 15 -16.47 11.50 -42.88
CA ARG A 15 -16.52 12.79 -42.15
C ARG A 15 -17.90 13.10 -41.55
N ASN A 16 -18.96 12.52 -42.12
CA ASN A 16 -20.35 12.75 -41.69
C ASN A 16 -21.05 11.45 -41.20
N PHE A 17 -20.33 10.34 -41.04
CA PHE A 17 -20.92 9.06 -40.63
C PHE A 17 -20.88 8.90 -39.12
N PHE A 18 -22.03 9.20 -38.48
CA PHE A 18 -22.15 9.47 -37.06
C PHE A 18 -21.25 10.65 -36.63
N ASP A 19 -21.65 11.40 -35.61
CA ASP A 19 -20.87 12.52 -35.08
C ASP A 19 -19.56 11.99 -34.45
N ARG A 20 -18.56 11.69 -35.29
CA ARG A 20 -17.35 10.92 -34.95
C ARG A 20 -16.59 11.60 -33.83
N ASP A 21 -16.49 12.92 -33.89
CA ASP A 21 -15.79 13.70 -32.87
C ASP A 21 -16.52 13.60 -31.52
N LYS A 22 -17.86 13.65 -31.53
CA LYS A 22 -18.67 13.43 -30.33
C LYS A 22 -18.52 12.01 -29.79
N ILE A 23 -18.47 10.99 -30.65
CA ILE A 23 -18.25 9.59 -30.25
C ILE A 23 -16.87 9.42 -29.61
N ILE A 24 -15.81 9.90 -30.27
CA ILE A 24 -14.44 9.81 -29.77
C ILE A 24 -14.32 10.51 -28.42
N ARG A 25 -14.85 11.74 -28.29
CA ARG A 25 -14.84 12.46 -27.01
C ARG A 25 -15.53 11.69 -25.90
N ARG A 26 -16.69 11.07 -26.19
CA ARG A 26 -17.44 10.29 -25.20
C ARG A 26 -16.70 9.00 -24.81
N LEU A 27 -16.08 8.33 -25.78
CA LEU A 27 -15.26 7.14 -25.52
C LEU A 27 -14.03 7.47 -24.68
N THR A 28 -13.30 8.55 -25.02
CA THR A 28 -12.13 9.01 -24.25
C THR A 28 -12.52 9.35 -22.81
N ALA A 29 -13.64 10.04 -22.61
CA ALA A 29 -14.16 10.33 -21.26
C ALA A 29 -14.54 9.05 -20.49
N ALA A 30 -15.16 8.07 -21.15
CA ALA A 30 -15.50 6.79 -20.53
C ALA A 30 -14.24 6.00 -20.14
N LYS A 31 -13.25 5.90 -21.03
CA LYS A 31 -11.94 5.27 -20.77
C LYS A 31 -11.23 5.90 -19.59
N ALA A 32 -11.14 7.24 -19.57
CA ALA A 32 -10.52 7.96 -18.46
C ALA A 32 -11.18 7.62 -17.11
N ARG A 33 -12.52 7.53 -17.05
CA ARG A 33 -13.23 7.11 -15.83
C ARG A 33 -12.89 5.68 -15.41
N ILE A 34 -12.77 4.75 -16.36
CA ILE A 34 -12.39 3.36 -16.09
C ILE A 34 -10.97 3.31 -15.53
N TYR A 35 -10.01 3.99 -16.17
CA TYR A 35 -8.62 4.05 -15.68
C TYR A 35 -8.52 4.64 -14.29
N MET A 36 -9.26 5.71 -14.00
CA MET A 36 -9.32 6.27 -12.65
C MET A 36 -9.89 5.27 -11.63
N ARG A 37 -10.91 4.49 -11.99
CA ARG A 37 -11.47 3.45 -11.11
C ARG A 37 -10.48 2.29 -10.89
N ILE A 38 -9.76 1.87 -11.93
CA ILE A 38 -8.72 0.85 -11.83
C ILE A 38 -7.61 1.35 -10.89
N GLY A 39 -7.11 2.56 -11.10
CA GLY A 39 -6.10 3.17 -10.23
C GLY A 39 -6.58 3.26 -8.78
N ALA A 40 -7.81 3.74 -8.55
CA ALA A 40 -8.40 3.79 -7.22
C ALA A 40 -8.50 2.41 -6.55
N LEU A 41 -8.89 1.38 -7.31
CA LEU A 41 -8.98 0.01 -6.81
C LEU A 41 -7.62 -0.56 -6.43
N VAL A 42 -6.62 -0.43 -7.31
CA VAL A 42 -5.25 -0.91 -7.04
C VAL A 42 -4.67 -0.19 -5.82
N ARG A 43 -4.81 1.15 -5.74
CA ARG A 43 -4.38 1.94 -4.58
C ARG A 43 -5.01 1.40 -3.29
N LYS A 44 -6.32 1.19 -3.29
CA LYS A 44 -7.05 0.70 -2.11
C LYS A 44 -6.60 -0.70 -1.71
N ILE A 45 -6.35 -1.59 -2.66
CA ILE A 45 -5.85 -2.95 -2.37
C ILE A 45 -4.44 -2.87 -1.77
N ALA A 46 -3.54 -2.09 -2.38
CA ALA A 46 -2.19 -1.88 -1.88
C ALA A 46 -2.21 -1.33 -0.45
N GLN A 47 -3.02 -0.29 -0.20
CA GLN A 47 -3.21 0.31 1.12
C GLN A 47 -3.71 -0.71 2.16
N ASN A 48 -4.71 -1.51 1.81
CA ASN A 48 -5.29 -2.50 2.73
C ASN A 48 -4.37 -3.71 2.96
N SER A 49 -3.44 -3.96 2.06
CA SER A 49 -2.46 -5.05 2.17
C SER A 49 -1.42 -4.76 3.27
N MET A 50 -1.06 -3.49 3.45
CA MET A 50 -0.14 -3.05 4.50
C MET A 50 -0.85 -2.99 5.85
N LYS A 51 -0.33 -3.72 6.84
CA LYS A 51 -0.93 -3.80 8.19
C LYS A 51 -0.09 -3.06 9.23
N PRO A 52 -0.69 -2.46 10.26
CA PRO A 52 0.07 -1.82 11.32
C PRO A 52 0.96 -2.83 12.05
N TYR A 53 2.01 -2.31 12.69
CA TYR A 53 2.79 -3.11 13.62
C TYR A 53 1.90 -3.63 14.75
N ARG A 54 2.04 -4.92 15.07
CA ARG A 54 1.42 -5.53 16.25
C ARG A 54 2.46 -5.73 17.32
N ARG A 55 2.05 -5.82 18.59
CA ARG A 55 2.96 -6.25 19.66
C ARG A 55 3.18 -7.77 19.61
N LYS A 56 4.37 -8.22 20.01
CA LYS A 56 4.69 -9.64 20.15
C LYS A 56 3.77 -10.30 21.20
N LYS A 57 3.46 -11.58 21.01
CA LYS A 57 2.82 -12.42 22.03
C LYS A 57 3.84 -12.79 23.09
N VAL A 58 3.38 -13.16 24.28
CA VAL A 58 4.28 -13.64 25.37
C VAL A 58 5.05 -14.90 24.96
N SER A 59 4.49 -15.70 24.05
CA SER A 59 5.13 -16.86 23.45
C SER A 59 6.20 -16.52 22.40
N GLU A 60 6.20 -15.30 21.86
CA GLU A 60 7.15 -14.83 20.83
C GLU A 60 8.29 -14.00 21.46
N LEU A 61 8.34 -13.89 22.79
CA LEU A 61 9.38 -13.17 23.53
C LEU A 61 10.63 -14.04 23.68
N THR A 62 11.80 -13.39 23.71
CA THR A 62 13.03 -14.05 24.17
C THR A 62 12.91 -14.44 25.64
N ASP A 63 13.72 -15.39 26.11
CA ASP A 63 13.63 -15.84 27.50
C ASP A 63 13.88 -14.70 28.50
N GLU A 64 14.83 -13.82 28.22
CA GLU A 64 15.08 -12.61 29.01
C GLU A 64 13.87 -11.68 29.05
N GLN A 65 13.26 -11.39 27.89
CA GLN A 65 12.05 -10.57 27.81
C GLN A 65 10.88 -11.21 28.55
N ARG A 66 10.78 -12.54 28.49
CA ARG A 66 9.75 -13.31 29.17
C ARG A 66 9.97 -13.32 30.68
N GLN A 67 11.21 -13.39 31.14
CA GLN A 67 11.58 -13.23 32.55
C GLN A 67 11.22 -11.83 33.05
N LEU A 68 11.63 -10.77 32.34
CA LEU A 68 11.27 -9.40 32.68
C LEU A 68 9.75 -9.20 32.73
N TYR A 69 9.03 -9.76 31.75
CA TYR A 69 7.57 -9.75 31.73
C TYR A 69 6.98 -10.43 32.97
N ARG A 70 7.53 -11.58 33.39
CA ARG A 70 7.09 -12.31 34.60
C ARG A 70 7.40 -11.54 35.88
N ILE A 71 8.59 -10.96 35.99
CA ILE A 71 8.99 -10.12 37.12
C ILE A 71 7.99 -8.97 37.26
N ARG A 72 7.77 -8.24 36.16
CA ARG A 72 6.83 -7.11 36.17
C ARG A 72 5.39 -7.53 36.47
N ALA A 73 4.93 -8.65 35.93
CA ALA A 73 3.60 -9.17 36.22
C ALA A 73 3.42 -9.57 37.70
N ARG A 74 4.51 -9.95 38.38
CA ARG A 74 4.51 -10.26 39.82
C ARG A 74 4.58 -9.00 40.67
N GLU A 75 5.33 -7.99 40.25
CA GLU A 75 5.39 -6.67 40.93
C GLU A 75 4.03 -5.96 40.93
N LEU A 76 3.29 -6.06 39.82
CA LEU A 76 2.00 -5.39 39.66
C LEU A 76 0.84 -6.09 40.39
N GLN A 77 1.06 -7.27 40.98
CA GLN A 77 0.02 -7.95 41.75
C GLN A 77 -0.16 -7.28 43.12
N PRO A 78 -1.40 -6.99 43.53
CA PRO A 78 -1.66 -6.43 44.83
C PRO A 78 -1.23 -7.40 45.92
N ARG A 79 -0.74 -6.84 47.02
CA ARG A 79 -0.33 -7.59 48.20
C ARG A 79 -1.06 -7.06 49.43
N ASP A 80 -1.31 -7.95 50.36
CA ASP A 80 -1.83 -7.58 51.67
C ASP A 80 -0.74 -6.89 52.51
N ALA A 81 -1.12 -6.37 53.68
CA ALA A 81 -0.18 -5.75 54.62
C ALA A 81 0.90 -6.71 55.14
N ARG A 82 0.71 -8.03 54.96
CA ARG A 82 1.65 -9.10 55.32
C ARG A 82 2.48 -9.58 54.12
N GLY A 83 2.37 -8.91 52.96
CA GLY A 83 3.11 -9.21 51.73
C GLY A 83 2.57 -10.37 50.89
N ARG A 84 1.41 -10.97 51.25
CA ARG A 84 0.79 -12.09 50.53
C ARG A 84 0.06 -11.60 49.29
N LEU A 85 0.10 -12.37 48.21
CA LEU A 85 -0.58 -12.04 46.96
C LEU A 85 -2.10 -12.03 47.17
N MET A 86 -2.74 -10.97 46.71
CA MET A 86 -4.19 -10.81 46.72
C MET A 86 -4.77 -10.99 45.32
N PRO A 87 -6.04 -11.47 45.21
CA PRO A 87 -6.75 -11.45 43.94
C PRO A 87 -6.90 -10.02 43.45
N MET A 88 -6.60 -9.81 42.17
CA MET A 88 -6.61 -8.47 41.58
C MET A 88 -8.06 -7.98 41.37
N PRO A 89 -8.42 -6.75 41.79
CA PRO A 89 -9.71 -6.14 41.47
C PRO A 89 -9.92 -6.04 39.95
N PRO A 90 -11.14 -6.20 39.42
CA PRO A 90 -11.42 -6.17 37.97
C PRO A 90 -10.88 -4.93 37.25
N GLU A 91 -11.03 -3.76 37.87
CA GLU A 91 -10.54 -2.47 37.35
C GLU A 91 -9.01 -2.37 37.32
N GLN A 92 -8.33 -2.92 38.33
CA GLN A 92 -6.87 -3.04 38.31
C GLN A 92 -6.38 -4.06 37.29
N LYS A 93 -7.11 -5.16 37.04
CA LYS A 93 -6.78 -6.16 36.01
C LYS A 93 -6.66 -5.52 34.63
N ALA A 94 -7.60 -4.64 34.27
CA ALA A 94 -7.57 -3.96 32.98
C ALA A 94 -6.32 -3.06 32.83
N ARG A 95 -5.99 -2.29 33.88
CA ARG A 95 -4.80 -1.41 33.90
C ARG A 95 -3.50 -2.21 33.79
N VAL A 96 -3.31 -3.21 34.64
CA VAL A 96 -2.12 -4.08 34.65
C VAL A 96 -1.97 -4.80 33.30
N ARG A 97 -3.07 -5.27 32.72
CA ARG A 97 -3.05 -5.87 31.38
C ARG A 97 -2.54 -4.90 30.31
N ASN A 98 -2.96 -3.63 30.35
CA ASN A 98 -2.51 -2.62 29.40
C ASN A 98 -1.04 -2.24 29.60
N GLU A 99 -0.58 -2.18 30.85
CA GLU A 99 0.84 -1.95 31.19
C GLU A 99 1.72 -3.13 30.75
N LEU A 100 1.35 -4.36 31.07
CA LEU A 100 2.09 -5.54 30.58
C LEU A 100 2.06 -5.63 29.05
N ARG A 101 0.98 -5.17 28.41
CA ARG A 101 0.92 -5.04 26.96
C ARG A 101 1.92 -4.01 26.44
N SER A 102 2.11 -2.87 27.11
CA SER A 102 3.01 -1.81 26.63
C SER A 102 4.49 -2.17 26.70
N LEU A 103 4.87 -3.16 27.52
CA LEU A 103 6.25 -3.65 27.63
C LEU A 103 6.65 -4.61 26.51
N ARG A 104 5.66 -5.20 25.81
CA ARG A 104 5.96 -6.16 24.74
C ARG A 104 6.44 -5.43 23.49
N PRO A 105 7.61 -5.76 22.93
CA PRO A 105 8.12 -5.10 21.75
C PRO A 105 7.17 -5.27 20.56
N LEU A 106 7.24 -4.34 19.61
CA LEU A 106 6.54 -4.48 18.34
C LEU A 106 7.15 -5.65 17.55
N HIS A 107 6.30 -6.39 16.87
CA HIS A 107 6.67 -7.37 15.88
C HIS A 107 6.93 -6.62 14.58
N THR A 108 8.19 -6.21 14.41
CA THR A 108 8.64 -5.26 13.38
C THR A 108 9.00 -5.92 12.06
N GLU A 109 9.24 -7.22 12.04
CA GLU A 109 9.64 -7.93 10.84
C GLU A 109 8.42 -8.40 10.05
N PRO A 110 8.25 -7.98 8.78
CA PRO A 110 7.32 -8.61 7.87
C PRO A 110 7.92 -9.94 7.39
N GLU A 111 7.06 -10.90 7.07
CA GLU A 111 7.50 -12.09 6.33
C GLU A 111 8.03 -11.69 4.95
N PRO A 112 9.15 -12.25 4.47
CA PRO A 112 9.64 -12.00 3.12
C PRO A 112 8.56 -12.22 2.06
N GLY A 113 8.47 -11.34 1.06
CA GLY A 113 7.44 -11.44 0.02
C GLY A 113 6.04 -10.97 0.45
N LYS A 114 5.80 -10.66 1.73
CA LYS A 114 4.56 -9.99 2.18
C LYS A 114 4.72 -8.47 2.13
N PRO A 115 3.60 -7.71 2.06
CA PRO A 115 3.64 -6.25 2.14
C PRO A 115 4.33 -5.76 3.43
N PRO A 116 4.94 -4.56 3.40
CA PRO A 116 5.56 -3.98 4.56
C PRO A 116 4.51 -3.61 5.62
N ARG A 117 4.96 -3.50 6.87
CA ARG A 117 4.13 -3.02 7.98
C ARG A 117 4.05 -1.50 8.00
N VAL A 118 2.91 -0.98 8.47
CA VAL A 118 2.67 0.46 8.58
C VAL A 118 3.23 0.98 9.91
N GLY A 119 4.25 1.82 9.82
CA GLY A 119 4.77 2.63 10.92
C GLY A 119 4.12 4.00 10.97
N LEU A 120 4.68 4.95 10.22
CA LEU A 120 4.19 6.33 10.13
C LEU A 120 3.06 6.54 9.12
N GLY A 121 2.64 5.51 8.37
CA GLY A 121 1.64 5.66 7.32
C GLY A 121 2.12 6.30 6.02
N LEU A 122 3.35 6.85 5.98
CA LEU A 122 3.85 7.60 4.82
C LEU A 122 3.76 6.81 3.51
N LEU A 123 4.25 5.57 3.46
CA LEU A 123 4.16 4.73 2.25
C LEU A 123 2.72 4.48 1.82
N GLN A 124 1.88 4.13 2.78
CA GLN A 124 0.49 3.77 2.57
C GLN A 124 -0.33 4.97 2.05
N GLN A 125 -0.10 6.16 2.59
CA GLN A 125 -0.87 7.35 2.27
C GLN A 125 -0.50 7.94 0.90
N HIS A 126 0.79 7.84 0.52
CA HIS A 126 1.37 8.50 -0.65
C HIS A 126 1.45 7.61 -1.89
N ILE A 127 0.47 6.71 -2.06
CA ILE A 127 0.22 6.01 -3.34
C ILE A 127 -0.77 6.83 -4.13
N TYR A 128 -0.39 7.25 -5.34
CA TYR A 128 -1.19 8.08 -6.23
C TYR A 128 -1.47 7.36 -7.53
N PHE A 129 -2.46 7.86 -8.28
CA PHE A 129 -2.77 7.35 -9.60
C PHE A 129 -3.31 8.46 -10.51
N SER A 130 -3.09 8.31 -11.80
CA SER A 130 -3.65 9.18 -12.85
C SER A 130 -3.90 8.36 -14.10
N ALA A 131 -4.99 8.67 -14.81
CA ALA A 131 -5.16 8.18 -16.17
C ALA A 131 -4.16 8.89 -17.10
N ASP A 132 -3.58 8.13 -18.03
CA ASP A 132 -2.74 8.60 -19.13
C ASP A 132 -3.53 8.37 -20.43
N PRO A 133 -4.24 9.41 -20.94
CA PRO A 133 -5.08 9.26 -22.11
C PRO A 133 -4.27 9.04 -23.40
N ASP A 134 -3.02 9.51 -23.45
CA ASP A 134 -2.16 9.37 -24.63
C ASP A 134 -1.67 7.93 -24.78
N ARG A 135 -1.48 7.22 -23.66
CA ARG A 135 -1.04 5.82 -23.63
C ARG A 135 -2.16 4.80 -23.41
N ASP A 136 -3.41 5.26 -23.32
CA ASP A 136 -4.57 4.42 -22.98
C ASP A 136 -4.31 3.57 -21.72
N ALA A 137 -3.78 4.22 -20.68
CA ALA A 137 -3.24 3.53 -19.51
C ALA A 137 -3.60 4.25 -18.19
N VAL A 138 -3.31 3.57 -17.08
CA VAL A 138 -3.31 4.17 -15.74
C VAL A 138 -1.92 4.06 -15.14
N VAL A 139 -1.37 5.19 -14.70
CA VAL A 139 -0.14 5.23 -13.91
C VAL A 139 -0.52 5.18 -12.44
N ILE A 140 0.12 4.29 -11.68
CA ILE A 140 -0.13 4.16 -10.25
C ILE A 140 1.15 3.78 -9.50
N GLY A 141 1.39 4.41 -8.36
CA GLY A 141 2.55 4.11 -7.54
C GLY A 141 2.76 5.06 -6.37
N PRO A 142 3.71 4.73 -5.48
CA PRO A 142 4.18 5.64 -4.45
C PRO A 142 4.95 6.81 -5.08
N ILE A 143 4.91 7.99 -4.46
CA ILE A 143 5.86 9.06 -4.77
C ILE A 143 7.10 8.95 -3.87
N ASN A 144 8.28 9.26 -4.39
CA ASN A 144 9.51 9.27 -3.60
C ASN A 144 9.58 10.51 -2.71
N LEU A 145 9.08 10.42 -1.49
CA LEU A 145 9.24 11.46 -0.47
C LEU A 145 10.62 11.39 0.22
N PRO A 146 11.11 12.50 0.81
CA PRO A 146 12.19 12.45 1.78
C PRO A 146 11.88 11.43 2.89
N GLY A 147 12.75 10.41 3.05
CA GLY A 147 12.52 9.29 3.98
C GLY A 147 11.75 8.10 3.40
N LEU A 148 11.13 8.25 2.22
CA LEU A 148 10.43 7.19 1.48
C LEU A 148 11.21 6.68 0.26
N LYS A 149 12.51 7.03 0.15
CA LYS A 149 13.44 6.57 -0.90
C LYS A 149 13.65 5.06 -0.98
N ALA A 150 12.89 4.28 -0.22
CA ALA A 150 12.91 2.82 -0.20
C ALA A 150 11.65 2.21 -0.82
N ALA A 151 10.70 2.98 -1.36
CA ALA A 151 9.47 2.40 -1.92
C ALA A 151 9.73 1.38 -3.04
N GLU A 152 10.64 1.72 -3.96
CA GLU A 152 11.10 0.82 -5.02
C GLU A 152 11.87 -0.38 -4.45
N ALA A 153 12.76 -0.14 -3.48
CA ALA A 153 13.51 -1.20 -2.81
C ALA A 153 12.61 -2.13 -1.97
N LEU A 154 11.46 -1.64 -1.50
CA LEU A 154 10.45 -2.47 -0.86
C LEU A 154 9.66 -3.28 -1.88
N GLU A 155 9.36 -2.74 -3.06
CA GLU A 155 8.65 -3.49 -4.09
C GLU A 155 9.52 -4.60 -4.71
N TYR A 156 10.76 -4.28 -5.07
CA TYR A 156 11.63 -5.17 -5.85
C TYR A 156 12.80 -5.76 -5.05
N GLY A 157 13.07 -5.26 -3.84
CA GLY A 157 14.34 -5.51 -3.15
C GLY A 157 15.48 -4.64 -3.70
N GLY A 158 16.68 -4.85 -3.19
CA GLY A 158 17.90 -4.21 -3.71
C GLY A 158 18.62 -3.37 -2.67
N GLU A 159 19.42 -2.41 -3.13
CA GLU A 159 20.30 -1.61 -2.27
C GLU A 159 19.92 -0.13 -2.33
N VAL A 160 19.82 0.51 -1.17
CA VAL A 160 19.59 1.95 -1.06
C VAL A 160 20.79 2.57 -0.34
N ARG A 161 21.42 3.56 -0.99
CA ARG A 161 22.49 4.35 -0.38
C ARG A 161 21.88 5.55 0.34
N LYS A 162 22.16 5.69 1.63
CA LYS A 162 21.66 6.82 2.44
C LYS A 162 22.76 7.35 3.35
N PHE A 163 22.87 8.67 3.45
CA PHE A 163 23.73 9.30 4.43
C PHE A 163 23.25 8.97 5.85
N ASN A 164 24.15 8.40 6.66
CA ASN A 164 23.91 8.14 8.07
C ASN A 164 24.61 9.24 8.89
N PRO A 165 23.84 10.17 9.50
CA PRO A 165 24.43 11.28 10.24
C PRO A 165 25.20 10.81 11.48
N PHE A 166 24.80 9.69 12.10
CA PHE A 166 25.52 9.14 13.26
C PHE A 166 26.87 8.54 12.89
N ALA A 167 27.02 8.04 11.66
CA ALA A 167 28.27 7.45 11.17
C ALA A 167 29.10 8.44 10.32
N GLY A 168 28.60 9.66 10.06
CA GLY A 168 29.25 10.66 9.22
C GLY A 168 29.48 10.24 7.77
N ARG A 169 28.84 9.16 7.30
CA ARG A 169 29.10 8.56 5.97
C ARG A 169 27.84 8.01 5.32
N THR A 170 27.90 7.87 3.99
CA THR A 170 26.88 7.14 3.24
C THR A 170 27.00 5.65 3.51
N VAL A 171 25.90 5.05 3.95
CA VAL A 171 25.79 3.62 4.21
C VAL A 171 24.87 3.01 3.15
N THR A 172 25.27 1.85 2.64
CA THR A 172 24.44 1.03 1.76
C THR A 172 23.57 0.10 2.61
N TYR A 173 22.27 0.20 2.45
CA TYR A 173 21.29 -0.65 3.11
C TYR A 173 20.75 -1.66 2.09
N ARG A 174 20.87 -2.96 2.39
CA ARG A 174 20.30 -4.02 1.56
C ARG A 174 18.91 -4.39 2.04
N PHE A 175 17.93 -4.29 1.15
CA PHE A 175 16.52 -4.58 1.42
C PHE A 175 16.09 -5.89 0.74
N ARG A 176 15.29 -6.66 1.47
CA ARG A 176 14.49 -7.76 0.90
C ARG A 176 13.23 -7.16 0.24
N ALA A 177 12.69 -7.86 -0.75
CA ALA A 177 11.43 -7.49 -1.37
C ALA A 177 10.24 -7.77 -0.42
N PHE A 178 9.40 -6.76 -0.27
CA PHE A 178 8.12 -6.75 0.42
C PHE A 178 7.06 -6.17 -0.52
N PRO A 179 6.73 -6.88 -1.62
CA PRO A 179 5.88 -6.36 -2.68
C PRO A 179 4.48 -6.06 -2.17
N TYR A 180 3.93 -4.94 -2.62
CA TYR A 180 2.60 -4.46 -2.23
C TYR A 180 1.84 -3.83 -3.40
N MET A 181 2.54 -3.36 -4.44
CA MET A 181 1.92 -2.83 -5.65
C MET A 181 1.58 -3.92 -6.65
N ARG A 182 2.54 -4.80 -6.99
CA ARG A 182 2.33 -5.88 -7.96
C ARG A 182 1.22 -6.84 -7.52
N PRO A 183 1.21 -7.36 -6.27
CA PRO A 183 0.12 -8.21 -5.81
C PRO A 183 -1.24 -7.47 -5.79
N ALA A 184 -1.23 -6.15 -5.58
CA ALA A 184 -2.45 -5.35 -5.62
C ALA A 184 -2.98 -5.19 -7.05
N LEU A 185 -2.09 -5.04 -8.04
CA LEU A 185 -2.42 -5.02 -9.45
C LEU A 185 -3.04 -6.36 -9.88
N ASP A 186 -2.37 -7.48 -9.57
CA ASP A 186 -2.82 -8.81 -9.94
C ASP A 186 -4.22 -9.10 -9.35
N LYS A 187 -4.44 -8.71 -8.10
CA LYS A 187 -5.76 -8.83 -7.45
C LYS A 187 -6.82 -7.92 -8.08
N ALA A 188 -6.45 -6.74 -8.56
CA ALA A 188 -7.37 -5.82 -9.20
C ALA A 188 -7.77 -6.30 -10.61
N GLN A 189 -6.84 -6.92 -11.35
CA GLN A 189 -7.07 -7.43 -12.71
C GLN A 189 -8.27 -8.37 -12.78
N GLY A 190 -8.44 -9.24 -11.77
CA GLY A 190 -9.60 -10.13 -11.67
C GLY A 190 -10.96 -9.42 -11.59
N ARG A 191 -10.99 -8.09 -11.39
CA ARG A 191 -12.20 -7.26 -11.29
C ARG A 191 -12.36 -6.29 -12.46
N TYR A 192 -11.48 -6.32 -13.46
CA TYR A 192 -11.52 -5.35 -14.55
C TYR A 192 -12.80 -5.47 -15.37
N VAL A 193 -13.24 -6.70 -15.67
CA VAL A 193 -14.45 -6.96 -16.45
C VAL A 193 -15.67 -6.25 -15.85
N ASP A 194 -15.81 -6.29 -14.52
CA ASP A 194 -16.90 -5.60 -13.81
C ASP A 194 -16.80 -4.07 -13.98
N LEU A 195 -15.60 -3.51 -13.85
CA LEU A 195 -15.37 -2.07 -14.00
C LEU A 195 -15.66 -1.58 -15.44
N PHE A 196 -15.31 -2.37 -16.45
CA PHE A 196 -15.62 -2.08 -17.85
C PHE A 196 -17.13 -2.18 -18.12
N ARG A 197 -17.80 -3.19 -17.57
CA ARG A 197 -19.26 -3.36 -17.70
C ARG A 197 -20.02 -2.17 -17.15
N ASP A 198 -19.69 -1.73 -15.93
CA ASP A 198 -20.36 -0.61 -15.27
C ASP A 198 -20.18 0.70 -16.03
N ALA A 199 -18.99 0.93 -16.60
CA ALA A 199 -18.69 2.15 -17.32
C ALA A 199 -19.42 2.25 -18.66
N LEU A 200 -19.56 1.12 -19.37
CA LEU A 200 -20.37 1.06 -20.59
C LEU A 200 -21.85 1.26 -20.27
N ALA A 201 -22.36 0.70 -19.18
CA ALA A 201 -23.73 0.94 -18.72
C ALA A 201 -23.99 2.42 -18.39
N LEU A 202 -23.05 3.09 -17.73
CA LEU A 202 -23.11 4.54 -17.41
C LEU A 202 -22.98 5.46 -18.63
N SER A 203 -22.53 4.93 -19.78
CA SER A 203 -22.42 5.68 -21.03
C SER A 203 -23.70 5.66 -21.88
N ARG A 204 -24.69 4.83 -21.50
CA ARG A 204 -26.03 4.76 -22.09
C ARG A 204 -26.83 6.02 -21.73
N VAL A 205 -26.69 7.06 -22.55
CA VAL A 205 -27.63 8.17 -22.75
C VAL A 205 -27.60 8.48 -24.23
#